data_AF-A0A2D8UE60-F1
#
_entry.id   AF-A0A2D8UE60-F1
#
_cell.length_a   1.000
_cell.length_b   1.000
_cell.length_c   1.000
_cell.angle_alpha   90.00
_cell.angle_beta   90.00
_cell.angle_gamma   90.00
#
_symmetry.space_group_name_H-M   'P 1'
#
loop_
_entity.id
_entity.type
_entity.pdbx_description
1 polymer ?
#
loop_
_entity_poly.entity_id
_entity_poly.type
_entity_poly.pdbx_seq_one_letter_code
_entity_poly.pdbx_strand_id
1 'polypeptide(L)'
;MPKVSRSDQLLIGLGISLHIIFLYSLSSDVLRLFFNDSSHTQRGFDFGIFYLAGKAISNGSSIYDVKGAFGYRYLPLFAYCFGQFYAKFSALTAYYIHIAISEVLLLFNIYMTYLWTSNTKIRTHAIFMWLGFSPFFLELYMGQVSFWACSILFLIIGSLRNHNFIHTGILWAIAILIKPNTLILAPVFVFLKRWYVSVITLFFVCILCLPFFYLDPDSFKNFLQTNLSPTQFKGALTHAGNFGLLGLLISISAKINNFPLSQLSHVQQLPLLFCSLIYSIPLLFCIINFVTAKYSYAKYPELHISLWTITFFLIYKDVWEHHYVFLLPIVIFLYIRYEEKNLIFIYILLAIPTPFILFDVKPGVYGPIDPERSWTILQSIVHRSTKLIPTLMLYYWVIKRMFRRK
;
A
#
# COMPACT_ATOMS: atom_id res chain seq x y z
N MET A 1 36.29 10.28 -4.20
CA MET A 1 35.08 9.74 -3.54
C MET A 1 35.44 9.33 -2.12
N PRO A 2 34.66 9.70 -1.09
CA PRO A 2 34.93 9.28 0.28
C PRO A 2 34.90 7.75 0.38
N LYS A 3 35.88 7.15 1.07
CA LYS A 3 35.93 5.69 1.29
C LYS A 3 34.69 5.26 2.09
N VAL A 4 33.96 4.28 1.57
CA VAL A 4 32.84 3.64 2.27
C VAL A 4 33.39 2.88 3.47
N SER A 5 32.82 3.07 4.66
CA SER A 5 33.29 2.37 5.86
C SER A 5 32.98 0.87 5.79
N ARG A 6 33.74 0.04 6.52
CA ARG A 6 33.48 -1.41 6.59
C ARG A 6 32.07 -1.71 7.10
N SER A 7 31.57 -0.94 8.07
CA SER A 7 30.19 -1.09 8.58
C SER A 7 29.14 -0.78 7.52
N ASP A 8 29.38 0.23 6.67
CA ASP A 8 28.47 0.57 5.59
C ASP A 8 28.44 -0.55 4.52
N GLN A 9 29.60 -1.11 4.18
CA GLN A 9 29.70 -2.25 3.27
C GLN A 9 28.94 -3.47 3.80
N LEU A 10 29.10 -3.79 5.08
CA LEU A 10 28.38 -4.89 5.73
C LEU A 10 26.87 -4.68 5.69
N LEU A 11 26.40 -3.45 5.93
CA LEU A 11 24.97 -3.15 5.89
C LEU A 11 24.37 -3.29 4.47
N ILE A 12 25.07 -2.81 3.45
CA ILE A 12 24.65 -3.01 2.05
C ILE A 12 24.64 -4.51 1.71
N GLY A 13 25.69 -5.25 2.11
CA GLY A 13 25.77 -6.69 1.90
C GLY A 13 24.63 -7.46 2.58
N LEU A 14 24.22 -7.03 3.78
CA LEU A 14 23.05 -7.56 4.47
C LEU A 14 21.76 -7.26 3.70
N GLY A 15 21.56 -6.02 3.24
CA GLY A 15 20.39 -5.64 2.44
C GLY A 15 20.28 -6.46 1.16
N ILE A 16 21.38 -6.61 0.42
CA ILE A 16 21.42 -7.44 -0.80
C ILE A 16 21.11 -8.90 -0.47
N SER A 17 21.70 -9.46 0.59
CA SER A 17 21.44 -10.85 1.02
C SER A 17 19.96 -11.07 1.35
N LEU A 18 19.34 -10.15 2.09
CA LEU A 18 17.91 -10.21 2.42
C LEU A 18 17.04 -10.15 1.15
N HIS A 19 17.37 -9.26 0.22
CA HIS A 19 16.64 -9.14 -1.03
C HIS A 19 16.77 -10.40 -1.91
N ILE A 20 17.95 -11.01 -1.97
CA ILE A 20 18.16 -12.30 -2.63
C ILE A 20 17.29 -13.40 -1.98
N ILE A 21 17.17 -13.42 -0.65
CA ILE A 21 16.26 -14.34 0.05
C ILE A 21 14.81 -14.08 -0.36
N PHE A 22 14.38 -12.83 -0.53
CA PHE A 22 13.04 -12.50 -1.04
C PHE A 22 12.81 -13.11 -2.42
N LEU A 23 13.72 -12.86 -3.37
CA LEU A 23 13.63 -13.38 -4.73
C LEU A 23 13.66 -14.90 -4.78
N TYR A 24 14.56 -15.53 -4.02
CA TYR A 24 14.62 -16.99 -3.90
C TYR A 24 13.30 -17.56 -3.36
N SER A 25 12.72 -16.91 -2.35
CA SER A 25 11.48 -17.33 -1.70
C SER A 25 10.25 -17.28 -2.63
N LEU A 26 10.29 -16.49 -3.71
CA LEU A 26 9.25 -16.53 -4.75
C LEU A 26 9.19 -17.88 -5.47
N SER A 27 10.27 -18.67 -5.44
CA SER A 27 10.35 -20.00 -6.07
C SER A 27 10.30 -21.15 -5.07
N SER A 28 10.88 -20.97 -3.88
CA SER A 28 11.09 -22.02 -2.88
C SER A 28 10.12 -21.99 -1.70
N ASP A 29 9.28 -20.96 -1.59
CA ASP A 29 8.33 -20.75 -0.48
C ASP A 29 8.99 -20.68 0.93
N VAL A 30 10.30 -20.44 1.04
CA VAL A 30 11.00 -20.38 2.35
C VAL A 30 10.39 -19.35 3.30
N LEU A 31 10.01 -18.18 2.80
CA LEU A 31 9.39 -17.13 3.61
C LEU A 31 7.87 -17.27 3.75
N ARG A 32 7.24 -18.27 3.11
CA ARG A 32 5.79 -18.39 2.99
C ARG A 32 5.09 -18.38 4.35
N LEU A 33 5.64 -19.14 5.29
CA LEU A 33 5.11 -19.36 6.65
C LEU A 33 5.08 -18.10 7.54
N PHE A 34 5.76 -17.02 7.15
CA PHE A 34 5.78 -15.77 7.92
C PHE A 34 4.66 -14.81 7.54
N PHE A 35 3.88 -15.10 6.50
CA PHE A 35 2.84 -14.18 6.04
C PHE A 35 1.54 -14.92 5.71
N ASN A 36 0.43 -14.36 6.17
CA ASN A 36 -0.90 -14.90 5.91
C ASN A 36 -1.16 -15.08 4.41
N ASP A 37 -0.92 -14.03 3.62
CA ASP A 37 -1.29 -14.02 2.22
C ASP A 37 -0.49 -15.06 1.43
N SER A 38 0.80 -15.27 1.71
CA SER A 38 1.56 -16.34 1.06
C SER A 38 1.22 -17.73 1.58
N SER A 39 0.86 -17.90 2.86
CA SER A 39 0.45 -19.20 3.40
C SER A 39 -0.88 -19.68 2.81
N HIS A 40 -1.85 -18.77 2.66
CA HIS A 40 -3.25 -19.10 2.35
C HIS A 40 -3.69 -18.75 0.93
N THR A 41 -2.79 -18.23 0.08
CA THR A 41 -3.06 -17.99 -1.34
C THR A 41 -1.98 -18.59 -2.24
N GLN A 42 -2.12 -18.42 -3.55
CA GLN A 42 -1.14 -18.85 -4.54
C GLN A 42 -0.27 -17.67 -4.99
N ARG A 43 0.91 -17.98 -5.52
CA ARG A 43 1.76 -16.98 -6.18
C ARG A 43 1.00 -16.29 -7.31
N GLY A 44 1.11 -14.97 -7.39
CA GLY A 44 0.41 -14.17 -8.38
C GLY A 44 -1.11 -14.17 -8.22
N PHE A 45 -1.64 -14.48 -7.02
CA PHE A 45 -3.08 -14.50 -6.77
C PHE A 45 -3.76 -13.20 -7.22
N ASP A 46 -3.20 -12.06 -6.81
CA ASP A 46 -3.74 -10.76 -7.19
C ASP A 46 -3.32 -10.34 -8.60
N PHE A 47 -2.12 -10.74 -9.05
CA PHE A 47 -1.68 -10.51 -10.43
C PHE A 47 -2.67 -11.05 -11.47
N GLY A 48 -3.29 -12.20 -11.16
CA GLY A 48 -4.28 -12.85 -12.01
C GLY A 48 -5.39 -11.90 -12.48
N ILE A 49 -5.79 -10.92 -11.65
CA ILE A 49 -6.85 -9.98 -12.04
C ILE A 49 -6.43 -9.04 -13.19
N PHE A 50 -5.16 -8.64 -13.25
CA PHE A 50 -4.64 -7.80 -14.34
C PHE A 50 -4.52 -8.60 -15.63
N TYR A 51 -4.03 -9.84 -15.53
CA TYR A 51 -3.92 -10.75 -16.65
C TYR A 51 -5.28 -11.08 -17.25
N LEU A 52 -6.26 -11.41 -16.40
CA LEU A 52 -7.62 -11.72 -16.84
C LEU A 52 -8.35 -10.50 -17.40
N ALA A 53 -8.12 -9.29 -16.86
CA ALA A 53 -8.64 -8.05 -17.46
C ALA A 53 -8.07 -7.82 -18.87
N GLY A 54 -6.80 -8.11 -19.11
CA GLY A 54 -6.22 -8.09 -20.46
C GLY A 54 -6.87 -9.08 -21.44
N LYS A 55 -7.12 -10.31 -20.96
CA LYS A 55 -7.85 -11.31 -21.73
C LYS A 55 -9.29 -10.89 -22.02
N ALA A 56 -9.97 -10.29 -21.05
CA ALA A 56 -11.33 -9.79 -21.24
C ALA A 56 -11.39 -8.78 -22.39
N ILE A 57 -10.44 -7.84 -22.45
CA ILE A 57 -10.40 -6.89 -23.57
C ILE A 57 -10.17 -7.61 -24.91
N SER A 58 -9.27 -8.60 -24.94
CA SER A 58 -8.99 -9.39 -26.15
C SER A 58 -10.20 -10.18 -26.65
N ASN A 59 -11.11 -10.54 -25.73
CA ASN A 59 -12.33 -11.27 -26.02
C ASN A 59 -13.56 -10.36 -26.23
N GLY A 60 -13.38 -9.03 -26.18
CA GLY A 60 -14.49 -8.08 -26.30
C GLY A 60 -15.46 -8.09 -25.10
N SER A 61 -15.04 -8.55 -23.93
CA SER A 61 -15.84 -8.54 -22.70
C SER A 61 -15.40 -7.43 -21.73
N SER A 62 -16.28 -7.01 -20.82
CA SER A 62 -15.94 -6.00 -19.82
C SER A 62 -14.79 -6.45 -18.90
N ILE A 63 -13.88 -5.53 -18.59
CA ILE A 63 -12.79 -5.74 -17.64
C ILE A 63 -13.29 -5.88 -16.19
N TYR A 64 -14.49 -5.40 -15.89
CA TYR A 64 -15.09 -5.45 -14.55
C TYR A 64 -15.90 -6.72 -14.29
N ASP A 65 -16.20 -7.51 -15.32
CA ASP A 65 -16.86 -8.82 -15.21
C ASP A 65 -15.88 -9.96 -14.87
N VAL A 66 -14.58 -9.64 -14.83
CA VAL A 66 -13.53 -10.61 -14.55
C VAL A 66 -13.70 -11.22 -13.17
N LYS A 67 -13.89 -12.55 -13.15
CA LYS A 67 -13.94 -13.35 -11.93
C LYS A 67 -12.52 -13.80 -11.55
N GLY A 68 -11.94 -13.11 -10.56
CA GLY A 68 -10.63 -13.43 -9.99
C GLY A 68 -10.52 -12.94 -8.54
N ALA A 69 -9.31 -12.80 -8.02
CA ALA A 69 -9.02 -12.29 -6.68
C ALA A 69 -9.72 -10.94 -6.43
N PHE A 70 -10.82 -10.98 -5.66
CA PHE A 70 -11.68 -9.83 -5.30
C PHE A 70 -12.26 -8.99 -6.46
N GLY A 71 -12.06 -9.39 -7.72
CA GLY A 71 -12.52 -8.65 -8.91
C GLY A 71 -11.61 -7.49 -9.32
N TYR A 72 -11.72 -7.07 -10.59
CA TYR A 72 -10.95 -5.94 -11.10
C TYR A 72 -11.52 -4.62 -10.57
N ARG A 73 -10.70 -3.81 -9.89
CA ARG A 73 -11.13 -2.57 -9.23
C ARG A 73 -10.31 -1.34 -9.61
N TYR A 74 -9.45 -1.47 -10.61
CA TYR A 74 -8.55 -0.41 -11.05
C TYR A 74 -9.18 0.43 -12.17
N LEU A 75 -8.52 1.51 -12.55
CA LEU A 75 -8.96 2.34 -13.67
C LEU A 75 -8.68 1.65 -15.01
N PRO A 76 -9.52 1.84 -16.04
CA PRO A 76 -9.46 1.08 -17.28
C PRO A 76 -8.09 1.11 -17.97
N LEU A 77 -7.42 2.27 -17.97
CA LEU A 77 -6.13 2.45 -18.63
C LEU A 77 -5.11 1.39 -18.22
N PHE A 78 -5.11 0.95 -16.95
CA PHE A 78 -4.17 -0.06 -16.49
C PHE A 78 -4.40 -1.42 -17.19
N ALA A 79 -5.66 -1.84 -17.36
CA ALA A 79 -6.00 -3.07 -18.08
C ALA A 79 -5.64 -2.95 -19.56
N TYR A 80 -5.92 -1.81 -20.19
CA TYR A 80 -5.61 -1.59 -21.61
C TYR A 80 -4.12 -1.55 -21.91
N CYS A 81 -3.31 -0.95 -21.05
CA CYS A 81 -1.86 -0.88 -21.24
C CYS A 81 -1.17 -2.16 -20.77
N PHE A 82 -1.26 -2.47 -19.47
CA PHE A 82 -0.50 -3.56 -18.87
C PHE A 82 -1.24 -4.89 -18.95
N GLY A 83 -2.55 -4.90 -18.72
CA GLY A 83 -3.35 -6.13 -18.83
C GLY A 83 -3.24 -6.76 -20.21
N GLN A 84 -3.52 -6.02 -21.29
CA GLN A 84 -3.39 -6.52 -22.65
C GLN A 84 -1.96 -6.95 -22.98
N PHE A 85 -0.96 -6.19 -22.54
CA PHE A 85 0.43 -6.58 -22.70
C PHE A 85 0.73 -7.93 -22.05
N TYR A 86 0.29 -8.14 -20.81
CA TYR A 86 0.41 -9.41 -20.10
C TYR A 86 -0.33 -10.56 -20.79
N ALA A 87 -1.51 -10.29 -21.35
CA ALA A 87 -2.32 -11.29 -22.04
C ALA A 87 -1.64 -11.89 -23.29
N LYS A 88 -0.59 -11.25 -23.82
CA LYS A 88 0.25 -11.79 -24.93
C LYS A 88 1.16 -12.95 -24.52
N PHE A 89 1.29 -13.21 -23.21
CA PHE A 89 2.17 -14.24 -22.68
C PHE A 89 1.39 -15.32 -21.91
N SER A 90 2.08 -16.42 -21.56
CA SER A 90 1.58 -17.34 -20.55
C SER A 90 1.41 -16.60 -19.21
N ALA A 91 0.45 -17.02 -18.38
CA ALA A 91 0.21 -16.37 -17.08
C ALA A 91 1.47 -16.32 -16.20
N LEU A 92 2.24 -17.41 -16.19
CA LEU A 92 3.49 -17.49 -15.43
C LEU A 92 4.56 -16.54 -15.98
N THR A 93 4.74 -16.50 -17.30
CA THR A 93 5.68 -15.56 -17.94
C THR A 93 5.28 -14.12 -17.67
N ALA A 94 4.00 -13.80 -17.79
CA ALA A 94 3.49 -12.46 -17.52
C ALA A 94 3.70 -12.03 -16.05
N TYR A 95 3.52 -12.96 -15.11
CA TYR A 95 3.81 -12.74 -13.69
C TYR A 95 5.29 -12.42 -13.43
N TYR A 96 6.22 -13.15 -14.06
CA TYR A 96 7.65 -12.84 -13.94
C TYR A 96 8.05 -11.52 -14.62
N ILE A 97 7.40 -11.17 -15.74
CA ILE A 97 7.58 -9.84 -16.35
C ILE A 97 7.11 -8.76 -15.37
N HIS A 98 5.98 -8.96 -14.71
CA HIS A 98 5.47 -8.04 -13.68
C HIS A 98 6.47 -7.88 -12.51
N ILE A 99 7.05 -8.98 -12.01
CA ILE A 99 8.13 -8.93 -11.00
C ILE A 99 9.33 -8.13 -11.51
N ALA A 100 9.78 -8.39 -12.75
CA ALA A 100 10.92 -7.68 -13.33
C ALA A 100 10.67 -6.16 -13.42
N ILE A 101 9.46 -5.73 -13.76
CA ILE A 101 9.09 -4.31 -13.77
C ILE A 101 9.17 -3.73 -12.34
N SER A 102 8.66 -4.44 -11.33
CA SER A 102 8.75 -4.02 -9.92
C SER A 102 10.20 -3.90 -9.45
N GLU A 103 11.07 -4.82 -9.83
CA GLU A 103 12.51 -4.77 -9.51
C GLU A 103 13.22 -3.59 -10.19
N VAL A 104 12.89 -3.30 -11.45
CA VAL A 104 13.42 -2.11 -12.16
C VAL A 104 13.01 -0.83 -11.45
N LEU A 105 11.75 -0.74 -10.98
CA LEU A 105 11.29 0.40 -10.19
C LEU A 105 12.00 0.50 -8.84
N LEU A 106 12.31 -0.63 -8.18
CA LEU A 106 13.10 -0.66 -6.95
C LEU A 106 14.51 -0.11 -7.18
N LEU A 107 15.20 -0.63 -8.21
CA LEU A 107 16.54 -0.17 -8.58
C LEU A 107 16.55 1.31 -8.94
N PHE A 108 15.52 1.78 -9.64
CA PHE A 108 15.34 3.20 -9.94
C PHE A 108 15.19 4.04 -8.65
N ASN A 109 14.37 3.62 -7.69
CA ASN A 109 14.24 4.33 -6.41
C ASN A 109 15.53 4.32 -5.57
N ILE A 110 16.28 3.22 -5.60
CA ILE A 110 17.61 3.11 -4.99
C ILE A 110 18.58 4.10 -5.65
N TYR A 111 18.57 4.18 -6.98
CA TYR A 111 19.37 5.14 -7.74
C TYR A 111 18.99 6.59 -7.40
N MET A 112 17.69 6.91 -7.35
CA MET A 112 17.21 8.23 -6.92
C MET A 112 17.63 8.55 -5.48
N THR A 113 17.58 7.57 -4.58
CA THR A 113 18.06 7.69 -3.19
C THR A 113 19.55 8.00 -3.15
N TYR A 114 20.35 7.34 -4.00
CA TYR A 114 21.77 7.60 -4.15
C TYR A 114 22.03 9.04 -4.60
N LEU A 115 21.27 9.54 -5.59
CA LEU A 115 21.40 10.91 -6.10
C LEU A 115 20.97 11.97 -5.08
N TRP A 116 19.95 11.69 -4.26
CA TRP A 116 19.40 12.66 -3.30
C TRP A 116 20.19 12.76 -2.00
N THR A 117 21.17 11.87 -1.78
CA THR A 117 21.87 11.77 -0.50
C THR A 117 23.37 11.94 -0.68
N SER A 118 23.92 13.04 -0.17
CA SER A 118 25.37 13.31 -0.18
C SER A 118 26.14 12.54 0.90
N ASN A 119 25.52 12.33 2.07
CA ASN A 119 26.13 11.63 3.19
C ASN A 119 26.13 10.10 2.96
N THR A 120 27.32 9.51 2.87
CA THR A 120 27.48 8.07 2.62
C THR A 120 26.73 7.20 3.64
N LYS A 121 26.77 7.54 4.93
CA LYS A 121 26.13 6.73 5.98
C LYS A 121 24.61 6.71 5.84
N ILE A 122 24.01 7.87 5.63
CA ILE A 122 22.55 8.02 5.45
C ILE A 122 22.11 7.28 4.20
N ARG A 123 22.88 7.43 3.12
CA ARG A 123 22.64 6.76 1.85
C ARG A 123 22.66 5.23 2.01
N THR A 124 23.67 4.70 2.70
CA THR A 124 23.79 3.27 2.98
C THR A 124 22.58 2.75 3.77
N HIS A 125 22.16 3.43 4.84
CA HIS A 125 20.96 3.03 5.57
C HIS A 125 19.70 3.10 4.70
N ALA A 126 19.52 4.15 3.90
CA ALA A 126 18.37 4.29 3.03
C ALA A 126 18.32 3.22 1.93
N ILE A 127 19.47 2.82 1.37
CA ILE A 127 19.56 1.69 0.43
C ILE A 127 19.21 0.37 1.12
N PHE A 128 19.74 0.14 2.32
CA PHE A 128 19.34 -1.02 3.13
C PHE A 128 17.83 -1.03 3.37
N MET A 129 17.24 0.13 3.65
CA MET A 129 15.81 0.23 3.89
C MET A 129 14.98 -0.23 2.68
N TRP A 130 15.39 0.12 1.46
CA TRP A 130 14.74 -0.37 0.24
C TRP A 130 14.83 -1.88 0.09
N LEU A 131 16.02 -2.45 0.32
CA LEU A 131 16.30 -3.87 0.08
C LEU A 131 15.76 -4.81 1.18
N GLY A 132 15.69 -4.33 2.44
CA GLY A 132 15.33 -5.13 3.60
C GLY A 132 13.85 -5.09 4.01
N PHE A 133 12.96 -4.56 3.16
CA PHE A 133 11.57 -4.31 3.55
C PHE A 133 10.64 -5.47 3.18
N SER A 134 10.35 -6.37 4.14
CA SER A 134 9.63 -7.61 3.83
C SER A 134 8.22 -7.46 3.22
N PRO A 135 7.43 -6.38 3.43
CA PRO A 135 6.21 -6.16 2.66
C PRO A 135 6.44 -6.10 1.14
N PHE A 136 7.66 -5.77 0.69
CA PHE A 136 8.01 -5.83 -0.73
C PHE A 136 8.06 -7.27 -1.26
N PHE A 137 8.52 -8.24 -0.45
CA PHE A 137 8.42 -9.65 -0.81
C PHE A 137 6.96 -10.06 -1.08
N LEU A 138 6.03 -9.67 -0.20
CA LEU A 138 4.61 -9.95 -0.39
C LEU A 138 4.03 -9.26 -1.62
N GLU A 139 4.43 -8.02 -1.89
CA GLU A 139 4.03 -7.32 -3.12
C GLU A 139 4.42 -8.12 -4.37
N LEU A 140 5.65 -8.65 -4.42
CA LEU A 140 6.12 -9.52 -5.51
C LEU A 140 5.38 -10.86 -5.53
N TYR A 141 5.22 -11.50 -4.38
CA TYR A 141 4.55 -12.81 -4.25
C TYR A 141 3.11 -12.75 -4.75
N MET A 142 2.35 -11.73 -4.33
CA MET A 142 0.96 -11.52 -4.74
C MET A 142 0.86 -10.96 -6.17
N GLY A 143 1.90 -10.27 -6.63
CA GLY A 143 1.97 -9.59 -7.93
C GLY A 143 1.04 -8.37 -7.98
N GLN A 144 1.20 -7.50 -6.99
CA GLN A 144 0.45 -6.27 -6.79
C GLN A 144 1.13 -5.06 -7.46
N VAL A 145 0.39 -3.95 -7.58
CA VAL A 145 0.86 -2.70 -8.21
C VAL A 145 0.96 -1.53 -7.22
N SER A 146 0.90 -1.82 -5.92
CA SER A 146 1.07 -0.85 -4.84
C SER A 146 2.46 -0.22 -4.86
N PHE A 147 3.50 -1.04 -5.07
CA PHE A 147 4.88 -0.58 -5.14
C PHE A 147 5.14 0.30 -6.36
N TRP A 148 4.41 0.08 -7.45
CA TRP A 148 4.49 0.93 -8.63
C TRP A 148 3.99 2.34 -8.30
N ALA A 149 2.80 2.45 -7.70
CA ALA A 149 2.27 3.73 -7.23
C ALA A 149 3.16 4.38 -6.15
N CYS A 150 3.76 3.58 -5.26
CA CYS A 150 4.72 4.01 -4.26
C CYS A 150 6.04 4.55 -4.86
N SER A 151 6.54 3.95 -5.93
CA SER A 151 7.72 4.43 -6.65
C SER A 151 7.47 5.82 -7.23
N ILE A 152 6.27 6.02 -7.80
CA ILE A 152 5.83 7.33 -8.27
C ILE A 152 5.62 8.30 -7.10
N LEU A 153 5.13 7.84 -5.94
CA LEU A 153 5.01 8.65 -4.72
C LEU A 153 6.36 9.20 -4.26
N PHE A 154 7.43 8.41 -4.34
CA PHE A 154 8.79 8.89 -4.03
C PHE A 154 9.19 10.08 -4.93
N LEU A 155 8.91 9.99 -6.24
CA LEU A 155 9.13 11.08 -7.19
C LEU A 155 8.23 12.30 -6.92
N ILE A 156 6.96 12.09 -6.55
CA ILE A 156 6.03 13.16 -6.17
C ILE A 156 6.62 14.00 -5.03
N ILE A 157 7.20 13.36 -4.02
CA ILE A 157 7.83 14.04 -2.88
C ILE A 157 9.06 14.85 -3.35
N GLY A 158 9.92 14.27 -4.19
CA GLY A 158 11.06 14.97 -4.78
C GLY A 158 10.65 16.18 -5.62
N SER A 159 9.63 16.03 -6.47
CA SER A 159 9.08 17.10 -7.29
C SER A 159 8.48 18.23 -6.44
N LEU A 160 7.76 17.88 -5.38
CA LEU A 160 7.19 18.85 -4.44
C LEU A 160 8.27 19.64 -3.71
N ARG A 161 9.35 18.98 -3.29
CA ARG A 161 10.50 19.64 -2.66
C ARG A 161 11.15 20.66 -3.60
N ASN A 162 11.17 20.37 -4.90
CA ASN A 162 11.69 21.28 -5.92
C ASN A 162 10.65 22.30 -6.40
N HIS A 163 9.49 22.38 -5.75
CA HIS A 163 8.38 23.26 -6.12
C HIS A 163 7.86 23.10 -7.56
N ASN A 164 8.10 21.94 -8.19
CA ASN A 164 7.63 21.65 -9.55
C ASN A 164 6.22 21.03 -9.52
N PHE A 165 5.22 21.88 -9.30
CA PHE A 165 3.83 21.43 -9.11
C PHE A 165 3.17 20.84 -10.36
N ILE A 166 3.58 21.25 -11.57
CA ILE A 166 3.06 20.68 -12.82
C ILE A 166 3.52 19.22 -12.94
N HIS A 167 4.82 18.99 -12.76
CA HIS A 167 5.37 17.64 -12.77
C HIS A 167 4.78 16.78 -11.65
N THR A 168 4.57 17.35 -10.46
CA THR A 168 3.84 16.70 -9.37
C THR A 168 2.44 16.26 -9.80
N GLY A 169 1.67 17.10 -10.49
CA GLY A 169 0.32 16.76 -10.97
C GLY A 169 0.33 15.62 -11.99
N ILE A 170 1.28 15.62 -12.93
CA ILE A 170 1.43 14.52 -13.90
C ILE A 170 1.80 13.21 -13.20
N LEU A 171 2.80 13.24 -12.31
CA LEU A 171 3.19 12.05 -11.53
C LEU A 171 2.03 11.54 -10.68
N TRP A 172 1.26 12.41 -10.05
CA TRP A 172 0.11 12.01 -9.27
C TRP A 172 -1.01 11.40 -10.12
N ALA A 173 -1.25 11.92 -11.33
CA ALA A 173 -2.14 11.29 -12.30
C ALA A 173 -1.71 9.85 -12.63
N ILE A 174 -0.42 9.64 -12.91
CA ILE A 174 0.15 8.31 -13.16
C ILE A 174 -0.07 7.39 -11.96
N ALA A 175 0.18 7.88 -10.74
CA ALA A 175 -0.01 7.11 -9.52
C ALA A 175 -1.48 6.68 -9.31
N ILE A 176 -2.45 7.54 -9.63
CA ILE A 176 -3.88 7.24 -9.57
C ILE A 176 -4.28 6.20 -10.63
N LEU A 177 -3.77 6.36 -11.86
CA LEU A 177 -4.03 5.43 -12.97
C LEU A 177 -3.50 4.02 -12.66
N ILE A 178 -2.40 3.91 -11.90
CA ILE A 178 -1.86 2.64 -11.40
C ILE A 178 -2.71 2.12 -10.23
N LYS A 179 -2.88 2.93 -9.18
CA LYS A 179 -3.62 2.55 -7.97
C LYS A 179 -4.42 3.75 -7.43
N PRO A 180 -5.77 3.73 -7.56
CA PRO A 180 -6.62 4.86 -7.18
C PRO A 180 -6.51 5.30 -5.72
N ASN A 181 -6.00 4.45 -4.82
CA ASN A 181 -5.82 4.77 -3.40
C ASN A 181 -4.96 6.03 -3.17
N THR A 182 -4.11 6.42 -4.13
CA THR A 182 -3.33 7.66 -4.06
C THR A 182 -4.20 8.93 -4.15
N LEU A 183 -5.50 8.82 -4.46
CA LEU A 183 -6.47 9.91 -4.32
C LEU A 183 -6.55 10.47 -2.90
N ILE A 184 -6.10 9.71 -1.88
CA ILE A 184 -5.98 10.18 -0.50
C ILE A 184 -5.13 11.45 -0.35
N LEU A 185 -4.30 11.78 -1.34
CA LEU A 185 -3.48 12.98 -1.38
C LEU A 185 -4.22 14.24 -1.84
N ALA A 186 -5.44 14.14 -2.35
CA ALA A 186 -6.19 15.30 -2.87
C ALA A 186 -6.34 16.45 -1.85
N PRO A 187 -6.65 16.19 -0.56
CA PRO A 187 -6.73 17.24 0.44
C PRO A 187 -5.41 17.99 0.62
N VAL A 188 -4.25 17.32 0.45
CA VAL A 188 -2.93 17.96 0.57
C VAL A 188 -2.82 19.14 -0.38
N PHE A 189 -3.18 18.97 -1.64
CA PHE A 189 -3.05 20.04 -2.64
C PHE A 189 -4.04 21.18 -2.44
N VAL A 190 -5.20 20.90 -1.84
CA VAL A 190 -6.13 21.95 -1.38
C VAL A 190 -5.47 22.77 -0.28
N PHE A 191 -4.90 22.14 0.74
CA PHE A 191 -4.25 22.83 1.85
C PHE A 191 -3.00 23.62 1.44
N LEU A 192 -2.23 23.09 0.49
CA LEU A 192 -1.08 23.79 -0.08
C LEU A 192 -1.50 24.99 -0.96
N LYS A 193 -2.80 25.24 -1.15
CA LYS A 193 -3.36 26.23 -2.10
C LYS A 193 -2.88 25.98 -3.54
N ARG A 194 -2.66 24.70 -3.88
CA ARG A 194 -2.22 24.22 -5.20
C ARG A 194 -3.30 23.36 -5.84
N TRP A 195 -4.56 23.81 -5.76
CA TRP A 195 -5.72 23.08 -6.29
C TRP A 195 -5.60 22.77 -7.78
N TYR A 196 -4.84 23.58 -8.55
CA TYR A 196 -4.56 23.30 -9.96
C TYR A 196 -3.80 21.99 -10.18
N VAL A 197 -3.05 21.49 -9.19
CA VAL A 197 -2.42 20.15 -9.26
C VAL A 197 -3.49 19.07 -9.33
N SER A 198 -4.56 19.21 -8.54
CA SER A 198 -5.72 18.32 -8.61
C SER A 198 -6.47 18.45 -9.93
N VAL A 199 -6.59 19.66 -10.49
CA VAL A 199 -7.21 19.86 -11.81
C VAL A 199 -6.41 19.20 -12.92
N ILE A 200 -5.09 19.38 -12.95
CA ILE A 200 -4.20 18.71 -13.91
C ILE A 200 -4.35 17.19 -13.78
N THR A 201 -4.35 16.69 -12.55
CA THR A 201 -4.48 15.27 -12.25
C THR A 201 -5.80 14.70 -12.76
N LEU A 202 -6.92 15.35 -12.41
CA LEU A 202 -8.25 14.96 -12.86
C LEU A 202 -8.38 15.04 -14.38
N PHE A 203 -7.84 16.08 -15.00
CA PHE A 203 -7.84 16.24 -16.46
C PHE A 203 -7.18 15.05 -17.16
N PHE A 204 -5.98 14.65 -16.74
CA PHE A 204 -5.29 13.48 -17.32
C PHE A 204 -6.04 12.18 -17.06
N VAL A 205 -6.53 11.94 -15.84
CA VAL A 205 -7.30 10.74 -15.52
C VAL A 205 -8.59 10.69 -16.36
N CYS A 206 -9.29 11.81 -16.49
CA CYS A 206 -10.51 11.92 -17.26
C CYS A 206 -10.24 11.66 -18.75
N ILE A 207 -9.25 12.30 -19.35
CA ILE A 207 -8.92 12.08 -20.77
C ILE A 207 -8.61 10.63 -21.07
N LEU A 208 -7.90 9.95 -20.16
CA LEU A 208 -7.43 8.58 -20.40
C LEU A 208 -8.48 7.51 -20.05
N CYS A 209 -9.45 7.82 -19.17
CA CYS A 209 -10.43 6.83 -18.70
C CYS A 209 -11.87 7.11 -19.15
N LEU A 210 -12.28 8.37 -19.36
CA LEU A 210 -13.65 8.70 -19.77
C LEU A 210 -14.04 8.12 -21.13
N PRO A 211 -13.17 8.07 -22.16
CA PRO A 211 -13.54 7.44 -23.43
C PRO A 211 -14.00 5.99 -23.26
N PHE A 212 -13.34 5.24 -22.38
CA PHE A 212 -13.76 3.87 -22.06
C PHE A 212 -15.13 3.84 -21.38
N PHE A 213 -15.33 4.63 -20.32
CA PHE A 213 -16.60 4.66 -19.59
C PHE A 213 -17.77 5.22 -20.41
N TYR A 214 -17.48 6.06 -21.42
CA TYR A 214 -18.48 6.53 -22.37
C TYR A 214 -18.94 5.41 -23.30
N LEU A 215 -18.01 4.55 -23.74
CA LEU A 215 -18.32 3.40 -24.60
C LEU A 215 -18.96 2.23 -23.83
N ASP A 216 -18.67 2.10 -22.53
CA ASP A 216 -19.24 1.09 -21.64
C ASP A 216 -19.72 1.70 -20.31
N PRO A 217 -20.95 2.25 -20.26
CA PRO A 217 -21.49 2.90 -19.07
C PRO A 217 -21.71 1.95 -17.88
N ASP A 218 -22.00 0.66 -18.14
CA ASP A 218 -22.20 -0.34 -17.08
C ASP A 218 -20.88 -0.60 -16.32
N SER A 219 -19.76 -0.60 -17.03
CA SER A 219 -18.43 -0.64 -16.42
C SER A 219 -18.16 0.52 -15.46
N PHE A 220 -18.67 1.73 -15.73
CA PHE A 220 -18.55 2.86 -14.81
C PHE A 220 -19.34 2.63 -13.53
N LYS A 221 -20.58 2.15 -13.66
CA LYS A 221 -21.43 1.79 -12.51
C LYS A 221 -20.78 0.70 -11.66
N ASN A 222 -20.25 -0.34 -12.30
CA ASN A 222 -19.53 -1.43 -11.62
C ASN A 222 -18.29 -0.90 -10.89
N PHE A 223 -17.47 -0.07 -11.55
CA PHE A 223 -16.31 0.57 -10.94
C PHE A 223 -16.66 1.38 -9.69
N LEU A 224 -17.70 2.23 -9.76
CA LEU A 224 -18.17 3.02 -8.63
C LEU A 224 -18.71 2.12 -7.51
N GLN A 225 -19.52 1.11 -7.84
CA GLN A 225 -20.07 0.20 -6.84
C GLN A 225 -18.98 -0.58 -6.11
N THR A 226 -17.97 -1.10 -6.82
CA THR A 226 -16.88 -1.85 -6.21
C THR A 226 -16.00 -0.98 -5.31
N ASN A 227 -15.70 0.25 -5.72
CA ASN A 227 -14.75 1.11 -5.00
C ASN A 227 -15.40 1.99 -3.93
N LEU A 228 -16.65 2.45 -4.14
CA LEU A 228 -17.33 3.38 -3.24
C LEU A 228 -18.34 2.70 -2.31
N SER A 229 -18.80 1.48 -2.60
CA SER A 229 -19.76 0.82 -1.72
C SER A 229 -19.16 0.62 -0.32
N PRO A 230 -19.75 1.25 0.72
CA PRO A 230 -19.30 1.09 2.09
C PRO A 230 -19.88 -0.17 2.73
N THR A 231 -20.68 -0.96 2.00
CA THR A 231 -21.44 -2.06 2.58
C THR A 231 -20.96 -3.42 2.11
N GLN A 232 -20.46 -3.61 0.89
CA GLN A 232 -20.07 -4.96 0.45
C GLN A 232 -18.61 -5.29 0.80
N PHE A 233 -18.44 -6.10 1.84
CA PHE A 233 -17.16 -6.65 2.23
C PHE A 233 -17.23 -8.16 2.17
N LYS A 234 -16.74 -8.76 1.08
CA LYS A 234 -16.69 -10.22 0.90
C LYS A 234 -15.65 -10.87 1.83
N GLY A 235 -15.78 -10.71 3.15
CA GLY A 235 -14.81 -11.18 4.16
C GLY A 235 -13.49 -10.41 4.22
N ALA A 236 -13.26 -9.43 3.35
CA ALA A 236 -11.99 -8.69 3.27
C ALA A 236 -11.67 -7.85 4.54
N LEU A 237 -12.69 -7.37 5.25
CA LEU A 237 -12.51 -6.59 6.49
C LEU A 237 -11.94 -7.42 7.63
N THR A 238 -12.40 -8.66 7.75
CA THR A 238 -12.10 -9.57 8.84
C THR A 238 -10.96 -10.52 8.54
N HIS A 239 -10.39 -10.42 7.33
CA HIS A 239 -9.27 -11.24 6.87
C HIS A 239 -8.01 -11.03 7.71
N ALA A 240 -7.31 -12.11 8.07
CA ALA A 240 -6.01 -12.10 8.74
C ALA A 240 -4.94 -11.27 8.03
N GLY A 241 -5.07 -11.15 6.70
CA GLY A 241 -4.20 -10.33 5.85
C GLY A 241 -4.50 -8.82 5.91
N ASN A 242 -5.60 -8.40 6.55
CA ASN A 242 -5.93 -6.99 6.70
C ASN A 242 -5.24 -6.43 7.96
N PHE A 243 -4.38 -5.44 7.79
CA PHE A 243 -3.60 -4.77 8.84
C PHE A 243 -4.03 -3.31 9.06
N GLY A 244 -5.20 -2.93 8.55
CA GLY A 244 -5.78 -1.61 8.80
C GLY A 244 -6.38 -1.51 10.20
N LEU A 245 -6.42 -0.29 10.73
CA LEU A 245 -7.06 -0.02 12.03
C LEU A 245 -8.53 -0.47 12.04
N LEU A 246 -9.26 -0.21 10.95
CA LEU A 246 -10.67 -0.60 10.84
C LEU A 246 -10.85 -2.11 10.91
N GLY A 247 -10.01 -2.88 10.23
CA GLY A 247 -10.07 -4.34 10.28
C GLY A 247 -9.87 -4.89 11.70
N LEU A 248 -8.92 -4.31 12.46
CA LEU A 248 -8.72 -4.67 13.88
C LEU A 248 -9.95 -4.38 14.72
N LEU A 249 -10.52 -3.18 14.60
CA LEU A 249 -11.70 -2.77 15.38
C LEU A 249 -12.91 -3.65 15.08
N ILE A 250 -13.13 -3.97 13.81
CA ILE A 250 -14.20 -4.85 13.35
C ILE A 250 -14.00 -6.27 13.90
N SER A 251 -12.79 -6.82 13.81
CA SER A 251 -12.49 -8.17 14.32
C SER A 251 -12.69 -8.28 15.83
N ILE A 252 -12.17 -7.32 16.61
CA ILE A 252 -12.37 -7.26 18.07
C ILE A 252 -13.86 -7.14 18.39
N SER A 253 -14.56 -6.23 17.72
CA SER A 253 -15.99 -6.01 17.94
C SER A 253 -16.80 -7.29 17.71
N ALA A 254 -16.60 -7.95 16.57
CA ALA A 254 -17.31 -9.19 16.26
C ALA A 254 -17.01 -10.28 17.31
N LYS A 255 -15.75 -10.45 17.71
CA LYS A 255 -15.35 -11.47 18.70
C LYS A 255 -15.91 -11.18 20.10
N ILE A 256 -15.90 -9.93 20.57
CA ILE A 256 -16.50 -9.54 21.86
C ILE A 256 -18.00 -9.88 21.89
N ASN A 257 -18.68 -9.76 20.76
CA ASN A 257 -20.11 -10.03 20.63
C ASN A 257 -20.43 -11.45 20.16
N ASN A 258 -19.45 -12.36 20.15
CA ASN A 258 -19.58 -13.74 19.67
C ASN A 258 -20.19 -13.84 18.25
N PHE A 259 -19.98 -12.83 17.40
CA PHE A 259 -20.46 -12.81 16.03
C PHE A 259 -19.47 -13.55 15.10
N PRO A 260 -19.88 -14.58 14.35
CA PRO A 260 -18.98 -15.30 13.45
C PRO A 260 -18.42 -14.39 12.34
N LEU A 261 -17.10 -14.24 12.28
CA LEU A 261 -16.44 -13.39 11.26
C LEU A 261 -16.76 -13.81 9.81
N SER A 262 -17.09 -15.08 9.58
CA SER A 262 -17.49 -15.62 8.27
C SER A 262 -18.86 -15.13 7.80
N GLN A 263 -19.72 -14.68 8.71
CA GLN A 263 -21.06 -14.19 8.42
C GLN A 263 -21.11 -12.65 8.35
N LEU A 264 -20.02 -11.98 8.71
CA LEU A 264 -19.97 -10.52 8.76
C LEU A 264 -19.78 -9.96 7.34
N SER A 265 -20.86 -9.43 6.79
CA SER A 265 -20.89 -8.78 5.48
C SER A 265 -20.98 -7.27 5.57
N HIS A 266 -21.49 -6.74 6.68
CA HIS A 266 -21.78 -5.32 6.89
C HIS A 266 -21.38 -4.87 8.30
N VAL A 267 -20.81 -3.66 8.42
CA VAL A 267 -20.48 -3.08 9.74
C VAL A 267 -21.74 -2.92 10.60
N GLN A 268 -22.89 -2.65 9.98
CA GLN A 268 -24.20 -2.48 10.63
C GLN A 268 -24.69 -3.72 11.39
N GLN A 269 -24.10 -4.89 11.17
CA GLN A 269 -24.40 -6.11 11.93
C GLN A 269 -23.78 -6.10 13.33
N LEU A 270 -22.84 -5.19 13.61
CA LEU A 270 -22.21 -5.03 14.92
C LEU A 270 -23.06 -4.11 15.83
N PRO A 271 -22.89 -4.18 17.17
CA PRO A 271 -23.61 -3.28 18.06
C PRO A 271 -23.37 -1.80 17.74
N LEU A 272 -24.38 -0.96 18.01
CA LEU A 272 -24.38 0.47 17.66
C LEU A 272 -23.13 1.21 18.17
N LEU A 273 -22.65 0.89 19.38
CA LEU A 273 -21.44 1.48 19.95
C LEU A 273 -20.22 1.25 19.03
N PHE A 274 -20.00 0.00 18.59
CA PHE A 274 -18.87 -0.34 17.73
C PHE A 274 -19.03 0.23 16.32
N CYS A 275 -20.24 0.20 15.77
CA CYS A 275 -20.56 0.89 14.51
C CYS A 275 -20.15 2.37 14.58
N SER A 276 -20.55 3.05 15.66
CA SER A 276 -20.26 4.47 15.88
C SER A 276 -18.76 4.73 15.98
N LEU A 277 -18.01 3.85 16.66
CA LEU A 277 -16.54 3.94 16.73
C LEU A 277 -15.88 3.74 15.36
N ILE A 278 -16.29 2.71 14.61
CA ILE A 278 -15.74 2.39 13.29
C ILE A 278 -15.94 3.55 12.30
N TYR A 279 -17.08 4.25 12.36
CA TYR A 279 -17.33 5.43 11.50
C TYR A 279 -16.70 6.73 12.02
N SER A 280 -16.63 6.93 13.34
CA SER A 280 -16.09 8.17 13.93
C SER A 280 -14.57 8.24 13.90
N ILE A 281 -13.86 7.11 13.95
CA ILE A 281 -12.38 7.09 13.93
C ILE A 281 -11.79 7.64 12.62
N PRO A 282 -12.25 7.22 11.42
CA PRO A 282 -11.86 7.86 10.17
C PRO A 282 -12.08 9.37 10.16
N LEU A 283 -13.23 9.82 10.64
CA LEU A 283 -13.56 11.24 10.74
C LEU A 283 -12.60 11.97 11.68
N LEU A 284 -12.27 11.37 12.83
CA LEU A 284 -11.31 11.92 13.79
C LEU A 284 -9.92 12.09 13.15
N PHE A 285 -9.41 11.08 12.43
CA PHE A 285 -8.12 11.20 11.72
C PHE A 285 -8.16 12.28 10.63
N CYS A 286 -9.26 12.39 9.88
CA CYS A 286 -9.46 13.47 8.91
C CYS A 286 -9.47 14.86 9.58
N ILE A 287 -10.12 15.01 10.74
CA ILE A 287 -10.14 16.26 11.52
C ILE A 287 -8.72 16.58 12.02
N ILE A 288 -8.01 15.61 12.60
CA ILE A 288 -6.62 15.81 13.07
C ILE A 288 -5.73 16.26 11.91
N ASN A 289 -5.85 15.62 10.75
CA ASN A 289 -5.11 16.01 9.55
C ASN A 289 -5.47 17.43 9.09
N PHE A 290 -6.76 17.78 9.06
CA PHE A 290 -7.22 19.10 8.64
C PHE A 290 -6.69 20.19 9.59
N VAL A 291 -6.79 19.97 10.90
CA VAL A 291 -6.29 20.88 11.93
C VAL A 291 -4.77 21.03 11.80
N THR A 292 -4.04 19.91 11.72
CA THR A 292 -2.59 19.91 11.55
C THR A 292 -2.19 20.64 10.27
N ALA A 293 -2.91 20.39 9.16
CA ALA A 293 -2.73 21.08 7.89
C ALA A 293 -2.88 22.59 8.06
N LYS A 294 -3.98 23.06 8.65
CA LYS A 294 -4.23 24.49 8.87
C LYS A 294 -3.10 25.20 9.62
N TYR A 295 -2.48 24.56 10.61
CA TYR A 295 -1.40 25.15 11.40
C TYR A 295 0.00 25.07 10.76
N SER A 296 0.20 24.19 9.77
CA SER A 296 1.53 23.90 9.22
C SER A 296 1.62 23.88 7.68
N TYR A 297 0.55 24.30 6.99
CA TYR A 297 0.38 24.12 5.53
C TYR A 297 1.53 24.70 4.70
N ALA A 298 2.06 25.88 5.06
CA ALA A 298 3.06 26.55 4.24
C ALA A 298 4.49 26.03 4.42
N LYS A 299 4.78 25.28 5.49
CA LYS A 299 6.16 25.08 5.94
C LYS A 299 6.80 23.77 5.45
N TYR A 300 6.01 22.70 5.30
CA TYR A 300 6.52 21.34 5.08
C TYR A 300 5.59 20.48 4.19
N PRO A 301 5.50 20.74 2.86
CA PRO A 301 4.64 19.96 1.95
C PRO A 301 4.90 18.44 2.02
N GLU A 302 6.14 18.02 2.22
CA GLU A 302 6.54 16.63 2.38
C GLU A 302 5.86 15.93 3.58
N LEU A 303 5.66 16.67 4.68
CA LEU A 303 5.06 16.12 5.89
C LEU A 303 3.54 15.96 5.71
N HIS A 304 2.90 16.82 4.91
CA HIS A 304 1.48 16.65 4.56
C HIS A 304 1.26 15.41 3.69
N ILE A 305 2.11 15.19 2.68
CA ILE A 305 2.06 13.95 1.87
C ILE A 305 2.27 12.72 2.77
N SER A 306 3.26 12.79 3.65
CA SER A 306 3.55 11.72 4.61
C SER A 306 2.33 11.44 5.50
N LEU A 307 1.75 12.49 6.10
CA LEU A 307 0.60 12.41 6.99
C LEU A 307 -0.59 11.74 6.31
N TRP A 308 -0.99 12.21 5.13
CA TRP A 308 -2.13 11.65 4.40
C TRP A 308 -1.88 10.24 3.86
N THR A 309 -0.64 9.92 3.47
CA THR A 309 -0.26 8.54 3.10
C THR A 309 -0.35 7.60 4.29
N ILE A 310 0.06 8.04 5.49
CA ILE A 310 -0.07 7.24 6.71
C ILE A 310 -1.55 7.08 7.10
N THR A 311 -2.35 8.12 6.94
CA THR A 311 -3.79 8.09 7.21
C THR A 311 -4.53 7.03 6.42
N PHE A 312 -4.10 6.71 5.19
CA PHE A 312 -4.65 5.58 4.42
C PHE A 312 -4.71 4.29 5.25
N PHE A 313 -3.66 3.96 6.01
CA PHE A 313 -3.61 2.75 6.84
C PHE A 313 -4.55 2.78 8.05
N LEU A 314 -4.97 3.98 8.46
CA LEU A 314 -5.79 4.22 9.64
C LEU A 314 -7.28 4.31 9.29
N ILE A 315 -7.62 4.70 8.06
CA ILE A 315 -9.00 4.97 7.65
C ILE A 315 -9.49 4.09 6.51
N TYR A 316 -8.59 3.48 5.73
CA TYR A 316 -9.00 2.67 4.60
C TYR A 316 -9.41 1.26 5.06
N LYS A 317 -10.43 0.73 4.40
CA LYS A 317 -11.08 -0.53 4.77
C LYS A 317 -10.26 -1.77 4.38
N ASP A 318 -9.51 -1.70 3.28
CA ASP A 318 -8.77 -2.84 2.71
C ASP A 318 -7.25 -2.57 2.76
N VAL A 319 -6.66 -2.67 3.94
CA VAL A 319 -5.23 -2.43 4.13
C VAL A 319 -4.51 -3.76 4.26
N TRP A 320 -4.03 -4.32 3.15
CA TRP A 320 -3.27 -5.57 3.15
C TRP A 320 -1.83 -5.38 3.61
N GLU A 321 -1.15 -6.44 4.03
CA GLU A 321 0.26 -6.33 4.46
C GLU A 321 1.16 -5.77 3.35
N HIS A 322 0.99 -6.22 2.12
CA HIS A 322 1.74 -5.69 0.97
C HIS A 322 1.49 -4.19 0.73
N HIS A 323 0.37 -3.61 1.17
CA HIS A 323 0.14 -2.17 1.04
C HIS A 323 1.14 -1.34 1.86
N TYR A 324 1.81 -1.92 2.86
CA TYR A 324 2.81 -1.22 3.67
C TYR A 324 4.01 -0.72 2.86
N VAL A 325 4.21 -1.20 1.62
CA VAL A 325 5.15 -0.60 0.68
C VAL A 325 4.90 0.89 0.44
N PHE A 326 3.67 1.41 0.58
CA PHE A 326 3.41 2.86 0.52
C PHE A 326 4.12 3.67 1.60
N LEU A 327 4.44 3.07 2.76
CA LEU A 327 5.19 3.75 3.82
C LEU A 327 6.70 3.77 3.56
N LEU A 328 7.21 2.88 2.71
CA LEU A 328 8.64 2.78 2.43
C LEU A 328 9.26 4.09 1.91
N PRO A 329 8.74 4.73 0.83
CA PRO A 329 9.28 6.00 0.34
C PRO A 329 9.11 7.12 1.37
N ILE A 330 8.05 7.07 2.19
CA ILE A 330 7.81 8.04 3.26
C ILE A 330 8.92 7.94 4.30
N VAL A 331 9.14 6.76 4.89
CA VAL A 331 10.12 6.59 5.97
C VAL A 331 11.54 6.85 5.47
N ILE A 332 11.87 6.40 4.25
CA ILE A 332 13.17 6.66 3.63
C ILE A 332 13.39 8.15 3.40
N PHE A 333 12.42 8.85 2.80
CA PHE A 333 12.53 10.28 2.57
C PHE A 333 12.67 11.06 3.89
N LEU A 334 11.84 10.75 4.89
CA LEU A 334 11.91 11.38 6.20
C LEU A 334 13.26 11.10 6.88
N TYR A 335 13.80 9.88 6.75
CA TYR A 335 15.10 9.52 7.30
C TYR A 335 16.23 10.29 6.62
N ILE A 336 16.24 10.37 5.29
CA ILE A 336 17.22 11.18 4.53
C ILE A 336 17.15 12.64 4.94
N ARG A 337 15.94 13.17 5.18
CA ARG A 337 15.73 14.58 5.48
C ARG A 337 16.10 14.99 6.91
N TYR A 338 15.82 14.12 7.88
CA TYR A 338 15.87 14.48 9.30
C TYR A 338 16.91 13.69 10.10
N GLU A 339 17.44 12.60 9.55
CA GLU A 339 18.53 11.79 10.12
C GLU A 339 18.22 11.22 11.52
N GLU A 340 16.94 11.13 11.88
CA GLU A 340 16.52 10.70 13.21
C GLU A 340 16.52 9.17 13.35
N LYS A 341 17.22 8.64 14.36
CA LYS A 341 17.29 7.20 14.66
C LYS A 341 15.92 6.56 14.92
N ASN A 342 14.96 7.34 15.41
CA ASN A 342 13.59 6.87 15.65
C ASN A 342 12.93 6.36 14.36
N LEU A 343 13.27 6.94 13.19
CA LEU A 343 12.74 6.50 11.90
C LEU A 343 13.32 5.15 11.48
N ILE A 344 14.57 4.84 11.83
CA ILE A 344 15.16 3.50 11.63
C ILE A 344 14.45 2.48 12.50
N PHE A 345 14.18 2.81 13.77
CA PHE A 345 13.45 1.91 14.67
C PHE A 345 12.03 1.63 14.15
N ILE A 346 11.29 2.67 13.77
CA ILE A 346 9.96 2.54 13.15
C ILE A 346 10.05 1.70 11.87
N TYR A 347 11.04 1.94 11.02
CA TYR A 347 11.28 1.15 9.81
C TYR A 347 11.47 -0.33 10.13
N ILE A 348 12.32 -0.68 11.10
CA ILE A 348 12.59 -2.07 11.47
C ILE A 348 11.29 -2.77 11.88
N LEU A 349 10.46 -2.12 12.70
CA LEU A 349 9.16 -2.66 13.11
C LEU A 349 8.20 -2.87 11.92
N LEU A 350 8.20 -1.95 10.94
CA LEU A 350 7.41 -2.12 9.71
C LEU A 350 7.97 -3.20 8.78
N ALA A 351 9.30 -3.37 8.75
CA ALA A 351 10.02 -4.23 7.84
C ALA A 351 10.01 -5.70 8.27
N ILE A 352 9.96 -6.01 9.56
CA ILE A 352 9.95 -7.39 10.06
C ILE A 352 8.63 -8.08 9.69
N PRO A 353 8.65 -9.37 9.26
CA PRO A 353 7.43 -10.14 9.04
C PRO A 353 6.54 -10.22 10.29
N THR A 354 5.26 -10.52 10.09
CA THR A 354 4.34 -10.65 11.22
C THR A 354 4.59 -11.95 11.99
N PRO A 355 4.16 -12.07 13.25
CA PRO A 355 4.26 -13.31 14.02
C PRO A 355 3.26 -14.38 13.54
N PHE A 356 2.81 -14.30 12.29
CA PHE A 356 1.75 -15.14 11.73
C PHE A 356 2.02 -16.64 11.91
N ILE A 357 3.28 -17.07 11.79
CA ILE A 357 3.70 -18.46 12.02
C ILE A 357 3.24 -19.02 13.38
N LEU A 358 3.08 -18.18 14.41
CA LEU A 358 2.64 -18.57 15.74
C LEU A 358 1.12 -18.76 15.85
N PHE A 359 0.37 -18.21 14.89
CA PHE A 359 -1.10 -18.20 14.89
C PHE A 359 -1.68 -18.96 13.70
N ASP A 360 -0.85 -19.42 12.78
CA ASP A 360 -1.28 -20.13 11.60
C ASP A 360 -2.02 -21.44 11.99
N VAL A 361 -3.07 -21.76 11.24
CA VAL A 361 -3.77 -23.04 11.34
C VAL A 361 -3.21 -23.95 10.26
N LYS A 362 -2.89 -25.21 10.63
CA LYS A 362 -2.12 -26.16 9.79
C LYS A 362 -2.40 -25.98 8.27
N PRO A 363 -1.37 -25.63 7.49
CA PRO A 363 -1.49 -25.53 6.04
C PRO A 363 -1.93 -26.88 5.45
N GLY A 364 -2.93 -26.89 4.57
CA GLY A 364 -3.32 -28.13 3.89
C GLY A 364 -4.80 -28.27 3.54
N VAL A 365 -5.68 -27.42 4.06
CA VAL A 365 -7.03 -27.26 3.50
C VAL A 365 -7.01 -25.99 2.66
N TYR A 366 -6.57 -26.10 1.41
CA TYR A 366 -6.79 -25.04 0.42
C TYR A 366 -8.29 -24.76 0.37
N GLY A 367 -8.70 -23.67 0.99
CA GLY A 367 -10.10 -23.38 1.21
C GLY A 367 -10.32 -21.97 1.76
N PRO A 368 -11.56 -21.44 1.66
CA PRO A 368 -11.91 -20.05 1.98
C PRO A 368 -11.93 -19.73 3.49
N ILE A 369 -11.24 -20.52 4.32
CA ILE A 369 -11.25 -20.34 5.77
C ILE A 369 -10.02 -19.51 6.16
N ASP A 370 -10.25 -18.21 6.18
CA ASP A 370 -9.39 -17.22 6.80
C ASP A 370 -9.04 -17.63 8.26
N PRO A 371 -7.73 -17.75 8.61
CA PRO A 371 -7.27 -18.28 9.89
C PRO A 371 -7.73 -17.44 11.09
N GLU A 372 -8.01 -16.15 10.88
CA GLU A 372 -8.48 -15.26 11.94
C GLU A 372 -9.81 -15.69 12.56
N ARG A 373 -10.60 -16.50 11.85
CA ARG A 373 -11.84 -17.08 12.37
C ARG A 373 -11.61 -17.95 13.61
N SER A 374 -10.47 -18.63 13.69
CA SER A 374 -10.10 -19.47 14.86
C SER A 374 -9.32 -18.73 15.95
N TRP A 375 -8.91 -17.50 15.70
CA TRP A 375 -8.07 -16.76 16.65
C TRP A 375 -8.86 -16.26 17.85
N THR A 376 -8.19 -16.20 18.99
CA THR A 376 -8.63 -15.41 20.14
C THR A 376 -8.52 -13.91 19.84
N ILE A 377 -9.16 -13.10 20.67
CA ILE A 377 -9.04 -11.63 20.62
C ILE A 377 -7.56 -11.21 20.76
N LEU A 378 -6.82 -11.85 21.67
CA LEU A 378 -5.41 -11.53 21.92
C LEU A 378 -4.54 -11.82 20.69
N GLN A 379 -4.71 -12.98 20.04
CA GLN A 379 -3.98 -13.32 18.82
C GLN A 379 -4.24 -12.29 17.70
N SER A 380 -5.51 -11.88 17.53
CA SER A 380 -5.89 -10.87 16.53
C SER A 380 -5.25 -9.50 16.82
N ILE A 381 -5.22 -9.09 18.09
CA ILE A 381 -4.54 -7.86 18.52
C ILE A 381 -3.05 -7.94 18.26
N VAL A 382 -2.37 -9.00 18.73
CA VAL A 382 -0.91 -9.15 18.60
C VAL A 382 -0.51 -9.16 17.11
N HIS A 383 -1.20 -9.94 16.29
CA HIS A 383 -0.95 -10.03 14.85
C HIS A 383 -1.07 -8.68 14.16
N ARG A 384 -2.24 -8.03 14.24
CA ARG A 384 -2.50 -6.76 13.52
C ARG A 384 -1.68 -5.58 14.08
N SER A 385 -1.38 -5.59 15.39
CA SER A 385 -0.62 -4.52 16.05
C SER A 385 0.83 -4.43 15.57
N THR A 386 1.40 -5.51 15.06
CA THR A 386 2.79 -5.54 14.56
C THR A 386 3.06 -4.52 13.45
N LYS A 387 2.03 -4.20 12.66
CA LYS A 387 2.11 -3.17 11.61
C LYS A 387 1.39 -1.88 12.01
N LEU A 388 0.28 -1.97 12.76
CA LEU A 388 -0.50 -0.81 13.16
C LEU A 388 0.23 0.09 14.17
N ILE A 389 0.90 -0.48 15.19
CA ILE A 389 1.65 0.30 16.18
C ILE A 389 2.75 1.15 15.53
N PRO A 390 3.69 0.59 14.74
CA PRO A 390 4.72 1.42 14.12
C PRO A 390 4.15 2.44 13.11
N THR A 391 3.00 2.16 12.50
CA THR A 391 2.25 3.14 11.69
C THR A 391 1.76 4.32 12.52
N LEU A 392 1.17 4.06 13.69
CA LEU A 392 0.74 5.10 14.62
C LEU A 392 1.94 5.88 15.20
N MET A 393 3.06 5.21 15.46
CA MET A 393 4.31 5.87 15.85
C MET A 393 4.81 6.81 14.78
N LEU A 394 4.78 6.39 13.50
CA LEU A 394 5.16 7.24 12.37
C LEU A 394 4.20 8.43 12.22
N TYR A 395 2.89 8.18 12.33
CA TYR A 395 1.86 9.22 12.30
C TYR A 395 2.09 10.29 13.37
N TYR A 396 2.28 9.86 14.62
CA TYR A 396 2.59 10.75 15.74
C TYR A 396 3.91 11.51 15.53
N TRP A 397 4.95 10.81 15.04
CA TRP A 397 6.23 11.44 14.74
C TRP A 397 6.09 12.56 13.70
N VAL A 398 5.32 12.34 12.63
CA VAL A 398 5.05 13.35 11.59
C VAL A 398 4.32 14.55 12.18
N ILE A 399 3.24 14.34 12.93
CA ILE A 399 2.51 15.43 13.61
C ILE A 399 3.44 16.22 14.52
N LYS A 400 4.19 15.55 15.40
CA LYS A 400 5.14 16.19 16.31
C LYS A 400 6.17 17.03 15.57
N ARG A 401 6.65 16.54 14.42
CA ARG A 401 7.62 17.26 13.58
C ARG A 401 7.01 18.52 12.97
N MET A 402 5.74 18.48 12.55
CA MET A 402 5.04 19.63 11.99
C MET A 402 4.88 20.78 13.00
N PHE A 403 4.75 20.46 14.30
CA PHE A 403 4.62 21.45 15.37
C PHE A 403 5.94 21.91 16.01
N ARG A 404 7.09 21.29 15.68
CA ARG A 404 8.39 21.76 16.17
C ARG A 404 8.71 23.14 15.58
N ARG A 405 8.86 24.14 16.46
CA ARG A 405 9.45 25.43 16.11
C ARG A 405 10.90 25.18 15.68
N LYS A 406 11.32 25.85 14.60
CA LYS A 406 12.71 25.77 14.15
C LYS A 406 13.57 26.56 15.12
#